data_AF-A0A562LZD5-F1
#
_entry.id   AF-A0A562LZD5-F1
#
_cell.length_a   1.000
_cell.length_b   1.000
_cell.length_c   1.000
_cell.angle_alpha   90.00
_cell.angle_beta   90.00
_cell.angle_gamma   90.00
#
_symmetry.space_group_name_H-M   'P 1'
#
loop_
_entity.id
_entity.type
_entity.pdbx_description
1 polymer ?
#
loop_
_entity_poly.entity_id
_entity_poly.type
_entity_poly.pdbx_seq_one_letter_code
_entity_poly.pdbx_strand_id
1 'polypeptide(L)'
;MHYLTCAIIRKDDKVLICQRPPSVTHALKWEFPGRITESHLPTKANLSLKIREELSIDILVGRPLEMTQQGHKSPAVCRYPVLCTFSSGEVAMLEYVQAIWVSSAELSHFDWTDTDRPIVEEYTRYLENSNPPSRIKEAFLESLIGLIGFTLVHMFFNVYIGLLITLILIAITGIYSYYTRKNIWKRIS
;
A
#
# COMPACT_ATOMS: atom_id res chain seq x y z
N MET A 1 3.34 10.88 33.63
CA MET A 1 3.30 10.67 32.17
C MET A 1 1.85 10.39 31.82
N HIS A 2 1.28 11.13 30.87
CA HIS A 2 -0.08 10.87 30.41
C HIS A 2 -0.04 10.28 29.01
N TYR A 3 -0.87 9.27 28.77
CA TYR A 3 -1.06 8.68 27.45
C TYR A 3 -2.19 9.42 26.76
N LEU A 4 -1.89 9.90 25.55
CA LEU A 4 -2.87 10.47 24.65
C LEU A 4 -3.04 9.53 23.47
N THR A 5 -4.16 8.82 23.43
CA THR A 5 -4.51 7.88 22.36
C THR A 5 -5.54 8.50 21.42
N CYS A 6 -5.50 8.11 20.14
CA CYS A 6 -6.55 8.34 19.16
C CYS A 6 -6.62 7.15 18.19
N ALA A 7 -7.73 7.03 17.46
CA ALA A 7 -7.95 6.00 16.46
C ALA A 7 -7.73 6.55 15.05
N ILE A 8 -6.78 5.95 14.32
CA ILE A 8 -6.63 6.14 12.88
C ILE A 8 -7.46 5.06 12.20
N ILE A 9 -8.72 5.35 11.92
CA ILE A 9 -9.70 4.38 11.41
C ILE A 9 -9.66 4.35 9.89
N ARG A 10 -9.28 3.21 9.32
CA ARG A 10 -9.18 3.00 7.88
C ARG A 10 -10.40 2.26 7.33
N LYS A 11 -10.83 2.67 6.15
CA LYS A 11 -11.77 1.95 5.29
C LYS A 11 -11.25 2.08 3.87
N ASP A 12 -10.79 0.95 3.31
CA ASP A 12 -10.13 0.90 2.01
C ASP A 12 -8.89 1.82 1.94
N ASP A 13 -8.86 2.75 0.99
CA ASP A 13 -7.84 3.78 0.78
C ASP A 13 -8.10 5.08 1.57
N LYS A 14 -9.18 5.11 2.35
CA LYS A 14 -9.60 6.28 3.12
C LYS A 14 -9.37 6.11 4.61
N VAL A 15 -9.26 7.25 5.27
CA VAL A 15 -9.21 7.37 6.72
C VAL A 15 -10.33 8.29 7.21
N LEU A 16 -10.91 7.98 8.36
CA LEU A 16 -11.94 8.81 8.98
C LEU A 16 -11.30 9.94 9.76
N ILE A 17 -11.75 11.16 9.49
CA ILE A 17 -11.35 12.37 10.21
C ILE A 17 -12.59 13.12 10.69
N CYS A 18 -12.47 13.80 11.83
CA CYS A 18 -13.59 14.47 12.49
C CYS A 18 -13.29 15.95 12.72
N GLN A 19 -14.29 16.80 12.57
CA GLN A 19 -14.18 18.23 12.85
C GLN A 19 -14.80 18.56 14.21
N ARG A 20 -14.04 19.30 15.01
CA ARG A 20 -14.41 19.73 16.35
C ARG A 20 -15.55 20.75 16.33
N PRO A 21 -16.45 20.73 17.33
CA PRO A 21 -17.52 21.71 17.45
C PRO A 21 -17.00 23.14 17.66
N PRO A 22 -17.80 24.17 17.33
CA PRO A 22 -17.38 25.56 17.49
C PRO A 22 -17.26 25.98 18.97
N SER A 23 -17.84 25.21 19.89
CA SER A 23 -17.91 25.52 21.33
C SER A 23 -16.70 25.04 22.14
N VAL A 24 -15.71 24.39 21.53
CA VAL A 24 -14.55 23.82 22.23
C VAL A 24 -13.23 24.48 21.85
N THR A 25 -12.20 24.30 22.67
CA THR A 25 -10.82 24.70 22.32
C THR A 25 -10.41 24.05 21.00
N HIS A 26 -9.70 24.81 20.14
CA HIS A 26 -9.41 24.45 18.76
C HIS A 26 -10.69 24.16 17.94
N ALA A 27 -11.68 25.05 18.09
CA ALA A 27 -12.95 25.03 17.37
C ALA A 27 -12.75 24.88 15.86
N LEU A 28 -13.60 24.06 15.22
CA LEU A 28 -13.64 23.82 13.77
C LEU A 28 -12.36 23.21 13.16
N LYS A 29 -11.36 22.89 13.98
CA LYS A 29 -10.18 22.14 13.54
C LYS A 29 -10.48 20.66 13.42
N TRP A 30 -9.64 19.98 12.65
CA TRP A 30 -9.73 18.55 12.38
C TRP A 30 -8.87 17.73 13.34
N GLU A 31 -9.39 16.55 13.70
CA GLU A 31 -8.71 15.58 14.55
C GLU A 31 -9.07 14.13 14.16
N PHE A 32 -8.25 13.19 14.62
CA PHE A 32 -8.63 11.78 14.65
C PHE A 32 -9.58 11.52 15.83
N PRO A 33 -10.58 10.65 15.65
CA PRO A 33 -11.54 10.33 16.71
C PRO A 33 -10.93 9.44 17.80
N GLY A 34 -11.69 9.20 18.87
CA GLY A 34 -11.32 8.25 19.92
C GLY A 34 -10.27 8.79 20.87
N ARG A 35 -10.32 10.09 21.19
CA ARG A 35 -9.33 10.72 22.06
C ARG A 35 -9.52 10.23 23.50
N ILE A 36 -8.49 9.59 24.05
CA ILE A 36 -8.46 9.14 25.46
C ILE A 36 -7.20 9.70 26.11
N THR A 37 -7.35 10.34 27.27
CA THR A 37 -6.24 10.86 28.08
C THR A 37 -6.25 10.20 29.44
N GLU A 38 -5.28 9.34 29.70
CA GLU A 38 -5.19 8.55 30.93
C GLU A 38 -3.76 8.51 31.50
N SER A 39 -3.63 8.14 32.78
CA SER A 39 -2.33 7.89 33.43
C SER A 39 -1.72 6.54 33.04
N HIS A 40 -2.51 5.66 32.44
CA HIS A 40 -2.12 4.35 31.93
C HIS A 40 -2.47 4.24 30.45
N LEU A 41 -1.91 3.24 29.77
CA LEU A 41 -2.21 3.02 28.36
C LEU A 41 -3.64 2.48 28.23
N PRO A 42 -4.53 3.14 27.46
CA PRO A 42 -5.89 2.67 27.28
C PRO A 42 -5.92 1.28 26.64
N THR A 43 -6.87 0.45 27.08
CA THR A 43 -7.06 -0.87 26.47
C THR A 43 -7.71 -0.75 25.08
N LYS A 44 -7.60 -1.81 24.27
CA LYS A 44 -8.33 -1.89 22.98
C LYS A 44 -9.85 -1.74 23.18
N ALA A 45 -10.39 -2.29 24.26
CA ALA A 45 -11.81 -2.19 24.58
C ALA A 45 -12.22 -0.75 24.89
N ASN A 46 -11.39 0.01 25.61
CA ASN A 46 -11.66 1.42 25.91
C ASN A 46 -11.76 2.22 24.60
N LEU A 47 -10.82 2.01 23.67
CA LEU A 47 -10.84 2.72 22.38
C LEU A 47 -12.05 2.34 21.51
N SER A 48 -12.39 1.05 21.42
CA SER A 48 -13.59 0.60 20.70
C SER A 48 -14.87 1.19 21.28
N LEU A 49 -14.99 1.23 22.61
CA LEU A 49 -16.15 1.81 23.28
C LEU A 49 -16.27 3.30 22.99
N LYS A 50 -15.16 4.05 23.12
CA LYS A 50 -15.13 5.49 22.85
C LYS A 50 -15.55 5.81 21.41
N ILE A 51 -15.08 5.05 20.44
CA ILE A 51 -15.46 5.22 19.04
C ILE A 51 -16.96 4.94 18.81
N ARG A 52 -17.51 3.92 19.49
CA ARG A 52 -18.94 3.65 19.41
C ARG A 52 -19.77 4.81 19.99
N GLU A 53 -19.32 5.39 21.11
CA GLU A 53 -19.97 6.54 21.76
C GLU A 53 -19.91 7.82 20.92
N GLU A 54 -18.80 8.07 20.21
CA GLU A 54 -18.62 9.30 19.43
C GLU A 54 -19.24 9.23 18.03
N LEU A 55 -19.22 8.03 17.40
CA LEU A 55 -19.44 7.87 15.97
C LEU A 55 -20.44 6.76 15.59
N SER A 56 -20.95 5.98 16.55
CA SER A 56 -21.88 4.85 16.31
C SER A 56 -21.37 3.78 15.33
N ILE A 57 -20.06 3.59 15.25
CA ILE A 57 -19.42 2.57 14.40
C ILE A 57 -18.62 1.57 15.23
N ASP A 58 -18.42 0.39 14.66
CA ASP A 58 -17.54 -0.64 15.20
C ASP A 58 -16.22 -0.66 14.44
N ILE A 59 -15.14 -0.85 15.20
CA ILE A 59 -13.78 -0.91 14.67
C ILE A 59 -13.01 -2.12 15.20
N LEU A 60 -12.09 -2.62 14.38
CA LEU A 60 -11.07 -3.57 14.79
C LEU A 60 -9.81 -2.80 15.20
N VAL A 61 -9.45 -2.87 16.49
CA VAL A 61 -8.30 -2.15 17.04
C VAL A 61 -7.02 -2.94 16.79
N GLY A 62 -6.15 -2.38 15.93
CA GLY A 62 -4.92 -2.99 15.46
C GLY A 62 -3.72 -2.72 16.35
N ARG A 63 -2.65 -2.24 15.73
CA ARG A 63 -1.37 -1.91 16.37
C ARG A 63 -1.19 -0.39 16.46
N PRO A 64 -0.45 0.12 17.45
CA PRO A 64 -0.05 1.52 17.45
C PRO A 64 0.89 1.86 16.29
N LEU A 65 0.94 3.13 15.92
CA LEU A 65 2.08 3.71 15.22
C LEU A 65 3.25 3.93 16.21
N GLU A 66 4.36 4.51 15.73
CA GLU A 66 5.51 4.79 16.58
C GLU A 66 5.15 5.82 17.66
N MET A 67 5.70 5.65 18.86
CA MET A 67 5.39 6.57 19.94
C MET A 67 6.20 7.85 19.79
N THR A 68 5.53 8.95 19.45
CA THR A 68 6.15 10.27 19.46
C THR A 68 5.97 10.94 20.83
N GLN A 69 7.07 11.11 21.57
CA GLN A 69 7.09 11.92 22.79
C GLN A 69 7.28 13.39 22.44
N GLN A 70 6.42 14.29 22.94
CA GLN A 70 6.60 15.73 22.72
C GLN A 70 6.83 16.44 24.04
N GLY A 71 8.02 17.06 24.15
CA GLY A 71 8.32 18.10 25.12
C GLY A 71 9.12 17.65 26.36
N HIS A 72 10.11 18.47 26.69
CA HIS A 72 10.86 18.47 27.96
C HIS A 72 10.09 19.16 29.12
N LYS A 73 8.81 19.52 28.93
CA LYS A 73 7.98 20.17 29.97
C LYS A 73 7.05 19.15 30.60
N SER A 74 7.13 19.07 31.93
CA SER A 74 6.35 18.15 32.75
C SER A 74 4.87 18.58 32.81
N PRO A 75 3.90 17.66 32.71
CA PRO A 75 4.10 16.23 32.46
C PRO A 75 4.27 15.92 30.96
N ALA A 76 5.26 15.08 30.62
CA ALA A 76 5.43 14.58 29.26
C ALA A 76 4.18 13.81 28.80
N VAL A 77 3.68 14.16 27.62
CA VAL A 77 2.53 13.49 26.97
C VAL A 77 3.07 12.52 25.93
N CYS A 78 2.72 11.25 26.08
CA CYS A 78 3.02 10.21 25.11
C CYS A 78 1.87 10.12 24.12
N ARG A 79 2.13 10.39 22.85
CA ARG A 79 1.13 10.15 21.80
C ARG A 79 1.17 8.69 21.39
N TYR A 80 -0.01 8.07 21.36
CA TYR A 80 -0.19 6.67 21.01
C TYR A 80 -1.30 6.53 19.96
N PRO A 81 -1.04 6.91 18.69
CA PRO A 81 -2.01 6.73 17.61
C PRO A 81 -2.19 5.25 17.31
N VAL A 82 -3.43 4.76 17.23
CA VAL A 82 -3.71 3.33 17.00
C VAL A 82 -4.34 3.12 15.63
N LEU A 83 -3.70 2.31 14.80
CA LEU A 83 -4.26 1.88 13.52
C LEU A 83 -5.46 0.99 13.78
N CYS A 84 -6.61 1.40 13.25
CA CYS A 84 -7.87 0.69 13.37
C CYS A 84 -8.46 0.45 11.97
N THR A 85 -9.27 -0.60 11.85
CA THR A 85 -10.01 -0.90 10.63
C THR A 85 -11.49 -0.74 10.91
N PHE A 86 -12.21 -0.05 10.03
CA PHE A 86 -13.66 0.00 10.05
C PHE A 86 -14.24 -1.42 9.93
N SER A 87 -15.17 -1.77 10.81
CA SER A 87 -15.83 -3.07 10.80
C SER A 87 -17.27 -2.97 10.28
N SER A 88 -18.09 -2.15 10.94
CA SER A 88 -19.53 -2.05 10.66
C SER A 88 -20.14 -0.76 11.25
N GLY A 89 -21.40 -0.50 10.89
CA GLY A 89 -22.17 0.65 11.35
C GLY A 89 -22.23 1.79 10.34
N GLU A 90 -23.03 2.80 10.66
CA GLU A 90 -23.12 4.05 9.90
C GLU A 90 -22.58 5.18 10.77
N VAL A 91 -21.76 6.05 10.18
CA VAL A 91 -21.13 7.14 10.92
C VAL A 91 -22.21 8.13 11.34
N ALA A 92 -22.51 8.17 12.63
CA ALA A 92 -23.41 9.15 13.24
C ALA A 92 -22.62 10.02 14.22
N MET A 93 -22.60 11.33 13.97
CA MET A 93 -21.71 12.28 14.63
C MET A 93 -22.37 12.82 15.89
N LEU A 94 -22.09 12.20 17.03
CA LEU A 94 -22.69 12.58 18.32
C LEU A 94 -21.96 13.76 18.97
N GLU A 95 -20.63 13.81 18.82
CA GLU A 95 -19.78 14.87 19.41
C GLU A 95 -19.14 15.80 18.37
N TYR A 96 -19.31 15.52 17.08
CA TYR A 96 -18.61 16.21 15.98
C TYR A 96 -19.56 17.02 15.08
N VAL A 97 -19.01 18.08 14.46
CA VAL A 97 -19.73 18.84 13.43
C VAL A 97 -19.80 18.08 12.12
N GLN A 98 -18.68 17.44 11.77
CA GLN A 98 -18.58 16.59 10.58
C GLN A 98 -17.58 15.45 10.83
N ALA A 99 -17.82 14.33 10.15
CA ALA A 99 -16.93 13.18 10.11
C ALA A 99 -16.94 12.66 8.67
N ILE A 100 -15.77 12.66 8.03
CA ILE A 100 -15.65 12.35 6.61
C ILE A 100 -14.53 11.36 6.36
N TRP A 101 -14.75 10.52 5.35
CA TRP A 101 -13.73 9.60 4.83
C TRP A 101 -12.91 10.34 3.77
N VAL A 102 -11.63 10.53 4.04
CA VAL A 102 -10.70 11.28 3.17
C VAL A 102 -9.58 10.38 2.68
N SER A 103 -9.07 10.67 1.49
CA SER A 103 -7.86 10.01 1.02
C SER A 103 -6.68 10.41 1.90
N SER A 104 -5.76 9.48 2.16
CA SER A 104 -4.53 9.79 2.89
C SER A 104 -3.70 10.88 2.23
N ALA A 105 -3.79 11.03 0.90
CA ALA A 105 -3.09 12.06 0.15
C ALA A 105 -3.64 13.47 0.38
N GLU A 106 -4.88 13.59 0.85
CA GLU A 106 -5.57 14.87 1.07
C GLU A 106 -5.39 15.38 2.51
N LEU A 107 -4.84 14.56 3.41
CA LEU A 107 -4.74 14.91 4.83
C LEU A 107 -3.98 16.21 5.07
N SER A 108 -3.00 16.56 4.23
CA SER A 108 -2.23 17.80 4.34
C SER A 108 -3.06 19.08 4.12
N HIS A 109 -4.25 18.97 3.50
CA HIS A 109 -5.09 20.12 3.17
C HIS A 109 -6.01 20.57 4.32
N PHE A 110 -6.11 19.81 5.40
CA PHE A 110 -7.00 20.10 6.52
C PHE A 110 -6.31 20.94 7.61
N ASP A 111 -7.06 21.83 8.26
CA ASP A 111 -6.56 22.57 9.44
C ASP A 111 -6.66 21.70 10.70
N TRP A 112 -5.61 20.92 10.93
CA TRP A 112 -5.48 20.03 12.07
C TRP A 112 -5.27 20.79 13.39
N THR A 113 -5.73 20.18 14.48
CA THR A 113 -5.27 20.59 15.82
C THR A 113 -3.75 20.48 15.91
N ASP A 114 -3.14 21.28 16.78
CA ASP A 114 -1.69 21.23 17.02
C ASP A 114 -1.25 19.86 17.58
N THR A 115 -2.21 19.11 18.13
CA THR A 115 -1.98 17.79 18.72
C THR A 115 -2.00 16.68 17.67
N ASP A 116 -2.79 16.81 16.61
CA ASP A 116 -2.99 15.79 15.58
C ASP A 116 -2.12 16.00 14.36
N ARG A 117 -1.68 17.24 14.07
CA ARG A 117 -0.71 17.51 13.02
C ARG A 117 0.51 16.56 13.03
N PRO A 118 1.21 16.32 14.16
CA PRO A 118 2.32 15.37 14.17
C PRO A 118 1.88 13.91 13.91
N ILE A 119 0.64 13.55 14.27
CA ILE A 119 0.09 12.21 14.03
C ILE A 119 -0.17 12.00 12.53
N VAL A 120 -0.63 13.04 11.82
CA VAL A 120 -0.81 13.03 10.37
C VAL A 120 0.53 12.80 9.66
N GLU A 121 1.57 13.52 10.08
CA GLU A 121 2.91 13.36 9.51
C GLU A 121 3.44 11.94 9.72
N GLU A 122 3.24 11.39 10.92
CA GLU A 122 3.65 10.03 11.25
C GLU A 122 2.88 8.97 10.45
N TYR A 123 1.56 9.14 10.32
CA TYR A 123 0.71 8.27 9.52
C TYR A 123 1.10 8.31 8.03
N THR A 124 1.41 9.50 7.52
CA THR A 124 1.86 9.68 6.13
C THR A 124 3.17 8.92 5.89
N ARG A 125 4.15 9.07 6.78
CA ARG A 125 5.41 8.32 6.73
C ARG A 125 5.20 6.80 6.82
N TYR A 126 4.28 6.36 7.68
CA TYR A 126 3.90 4.96 7.79
C TYR A 126 3.36 4.41 6.46
N LEU A 127 2.55 5.18 5.73
CA LEU A 127 2.00 4.77 4.44
C LEU A 127 3.08 4.69 3.35
N GLU A 128 3.99 5.66 3.29
CA GLU A 128 5.13 5.66 2.34
C GLU A 128 6.02 4.42 2.54
N ASN A 129 6.30 4.06 3.79
CA ASN A 129 7.09 2.88 4.13
C ASN A 129 6.35 1.57 3.85
N SER A 130 5.03 1.56 4.01
CA SER A 130 4.19 0.37 3.79
C SER A 130 3.86 0.14 2.32
N ASN A 131 3.95 1.18 1.48
CA ASN A 131 3.64 1.11 0.06
C ASN A 131 4.67 1.97 -0.71
N PRO A 132 5.88 1.43 -0.97
CA PRO A 132 6.94 2.19 -1.60
C PRO A 132 6.47 2.76 -2.94
N PRO A 133 6.96 3.96 -3.33
CA PRO A 133 6.45 4.72 -4.47
C PRO A 133 6.34 3.84 -5.72
N SER A 134 5.23 3.99 -6.45
CA SER A 134 4.87 3.17 -7.63
C SER A 134 6.01 3.05 -8.63
N ARG A 135 6.85 4.08 -8.73
CA ARG A 135 8.06 4.13 -9.57
C ARG A 135 9.03 2.96 -9.34
N ILE A 136 9.10 2.40 -8.13
CA ILE A 136 9.90 1.18 -7.86
C ILE A 136 9.19 -0.07 -8.40
N LYS A 137 7.87 -0.17 -8.24
CA LYS A 137 7.08 -1.29 -8.78
C LYS A 137 7.05 -1.26 -10.31
N GLU A 138 6.88 -0.08 -10.91
CA GLU A 138 6.93 0.15 -12.36
C GLU A 138 8.30 -0.18 -12.93
N ALA A 139 9.39 0.34 -12.34
CA ALA A 139 10.75 0.00 -12.77
C ALA A 139 11.05 -1.50 -12.66
N PHE A 140 10.51 -2.17 -11.64
CA PHE A 140 10.62 -3.61 -11.47
C PHE A 140 9.81 -4.36 -12.53
N LEU A 141 8.57 -3.95 -12.83
CA LEU A 141 7.75 -4.52 -13.90
C LEU A 141 8.40 -4.35 -15.28
N GLU A 142 8.90 -3.16 -15.61
CA GLU A 142 9.61 -2.89 -16.86
C GLU A 142 10.86 -3.77 -16.99
N SER A 143 11.61 -3.92 -15.89
CA SER A 143 12.77 -4.82 -15.86
C SER A 143 12.38 -6.29 -16.04
N LEU A 144 11.27 -6.72 -15.44
CA LEU A 144 10.75 -8.10 -15.58
C LEU A 144 10.29 -8.37 -17.02
N ILE A 145 9.54 -7.43 -17.60
CA ILE A 145 9.07 -7.48 -18.99
C ILE A 145 10.26 -7.53 -19.94
N GLY A 146 11.30 -6.71 -19.71
CA GLY A 146 12.54 -6.72 -20.49
C GLY A 146 13.27 -8.07 -20.40
N LEU A 147 13.38 -8.65 -19.22
CA LEU A 147 14.03 -9.95 -19.02
C LEU A 147 13.27 -11.11 -19.70
N ILE A 148 11.95 -11.10 -19.59
CA ILE A 148 11.07 -12.08 -20.26
C ILE A 148 11.16 -11.90 -21.79
N GLY A 149 11.11 -10.67 -22.28
CA GLY A 149 11.25 -10.36 -23.70
C GLY A 149 12.58 -10.84 -24.27
N PHE A 150 13.69 -10.58 -23.56
CA PHE A 150 15.03 -11.01 -23.98
C PHE A 150 15.15 -12.54 -24.06
N THR A 151 14.64 -13.25 -23.05
CA THR A 151 14.69 -14.73 -23.03
C THR A 151 13.82 -15.36 -24.12
N LEU A 152 12.63 -14.81 -24.36
CA LEU A 152 11.74 -15.28 -25.44
C LEU A 152 12.37 -15.07 -26.81
N VAL A 153 12.89 -13.87 -27.10
CA VAL A 153 13.55 -13.58 -28.39
C VAL A 153 14.72 -14.52 -28.63
N HIS A 154 15.56 -14.75 -27.61
CA HIS A 154 16.69 -15.66 -27.73
C HIS A 154 16.26 -17.12 -27.97
N MET A 155 15.17 -17.56 -27.31
CA MET A 155 14.60 -18.90 -27.52
C MET A 155 14.09 -19.07 -28.96
N PHE A 156 13.29 -18.11 -29.46
CA PHE A 156 12.75 -18.18 -30.82
C PHE A 156 13.85 -18.09 -31.88
N PHE A 157 14.86 -17.24 -31.69
CA PHE A 157 16.01 -17.14 -32.59
C PHE A 157 16.77 -18.47 -32.68
N ASN A 158 17.06 -19.12 -31.55
CA ASN A 158 17.76 -20.40 -31.52
C ASN A 158 16.95 -21.53 -32.16
N VAL A 159 15.63 -21.57 -31.94
CA VAL A 159 14.74 -22.54 -32.59
C VAL A 159 14.72 -22.32 -34.11
N TYR A 160 14.61 -21.08 -34.55
CA TYR A 160 14.62 -20.73 -35.98
C TYR A 160 15.92 -21.15 -36.67
N ILE A 161 17.08 -20.84 -36.06
CA ILE A 161 18.40 -21.25 -36.57
C ILE A 161 18.50 -22.78 -36.63
N GLY A 162 18.05 -23.50 -35.60
CA GLY A 162 18.05 -24.96 -35.58
C GLY A 162 17.20 -25.56 -36.71
N LEU A 163 16.00 -25.03 -36.94
CA LEU A 163 15.14 -25.45 -38.06
C LEU A 163 15.78 -25.17 -39.43
N LEU A 164 16.38 -24.00 -39.61
CA LEU A 164 17.07 -23.62 -40.85
C LEU A 164 18.24 -24.57 -41.15
N ILE A 165 19.08 -24.87 -40.15
CA ILE A 165 20.19 -25.82 -40.29
C ILE A 165 19.67 -27.21 -40.67
N THR A 166 18.59 -27.67 -40.03
CA THR A 166 17.99 -28.98 -40.30
C THR A 166 17.47 -29.06 -41.73
N LEU A 167 16.79 -28.02 -42.22
CA LEU A 167 16.33 -27.95 -43.61
C LEU A 167 17.48 -27.95 -44.62
N ILE A 168 18.55 -27.21 -44.34
CA ILE A 168 19.76 -27.19 -45.19
C ILE A 168 20.39 -28.58 -45.25
N LEU A 169 20.54 -29.26 -44.12
CA LEU A 169 21.09 -30.62 -44.07
C LEU A 169 20.24 -31.61 -44.86
N ILE A 170 18.91 -31.56 -44.70
CA ILE A 170 17.97 -32.40 -45.47
C ILE A 170 18.13 -32.15 -46.97
N ALA A 171 18.24 -30.90 -47.40
CA ALA A 171 18.43 -30.54 -48.80
C ALA A 171 19.77 -31.06 -49.35
N ILE A 172 20.87 -30.89 -48.61
CA ILE A 172 22.21 -31.39 -48.99
C ILE A 172 22.19 -32.91 -49.10
N THR A 173 21.64 -33.62 -48.12
CA THR A 173 21.53 -35.09 -48.15
C THR A 173 20.65 -35.56 -49.32
N GLY A 174 19.55 -34.86 -49.60
CA GLY A 174 18.68 -35.13 -50.75
C GLY A 174 19.41 -34.96 -52.09
N ILE A 175 20.13 -33.85 -52.27
CA ILE A 175 20.94 -33.58 -53.46
C ILE A 175 22.03 -34.65 -53.63
N TYR A 176 22.77 -34.97 -52.57
CA TYR A 176 23.81 -35.99 -52.59
C TYR A 176 23.23 -37.37 -52.97
N SER A 177 22.10 -37.77 -52.37
CA SER A 177 21.43 -39.03 -52.70
C SER A 177 20.98 -39.07 -54.16
N TYR A 178 20.43 -37.98 -54.68
CA TYR A 178 20.02 -37.86 -56.09
C TYR A 178 21.20 -38.05 -57.05
N TYR A 179 22.30 -37.32 -56.85
CA TYR A 179 23.49 -37.44 -57.70
C TYR A 179 24.12 -38.83 -57.61
N THR A 180 24.14 -39.43 -56.42
CA THR A 180 24.66 -40.79 -56.22
C THR A 180 23.84 -41.82 -57.00
N ARG A 181 22.49 -41.77 -56.91
CA ARG A 181 21.61 -42.65 -57.70
C ARG A 181 21.76 -42.43 -59.20
N LYS A 182 21.82 -41.17 -59.66
CA LYS A 182 21.98 -40.85 -61.09
C LYS A 182 23.31 -41.38 -61.66
N ASN A 183 24.40 -41.27 -60.92
CA ASN A 183 25.70 -41.81 -61.33
C ASN A 183 25.73 -43.35 -61.37
N ILE A 184 25.01 -44.01 -60.46
CA ILE A 184 24.85 -45.48 -60.48
C ILE A 184 24.11 -45.91 -61.75
N TRP A 185 22.98 -45.29 -62.08
CA TRP A 185 22.22 -45.60 -63.30
C TRP A 185 23.05 -45.39 -64.58
N LYS A 186 23.86 -44.34 -64.64
CA LYS A 186 24.75 -44.08 -65.79
C LYS A 186 25.89 -45.09 -65.96
N ARG A 187 26.21 -45.88 -64.92
CA ARG A 187 27.20 -46.97 -64.99
C ARG A 187 26.57 -48.32 -65.34
N ILE A 188 25.25 -48.44 -65.25
CA ILE A 188 24.50 -49.70 -65.48
C ILE A 188 23.82 -49.69 -66.87
N SER A 189 23.64 -48.52 -67.50
CA SER A 189 23.25 -48.38 -68.91
C SER A 189 24.45 -48.39 -69.86
#